data_AF-A0A7D5SLN4-F1
#
_entry.id   AF-A0A7D5SLN4-F1
#
_cell.length_a   1.000
_cell.length_b   1.000
_cell.length_c   1.000
_cell.angle_alpha   90.00
_cell.angle_beta   90.00
_cell.angle_gamma   90.00
#
_symmetry.space_group_name_H-M   'P 1'
#
loop_
_entity.id
_entity.type
_entity.pdbx_description
1 polymer ?
#
loop_
_entity_poly.entity_id
_entity_poly.type
_entity_poly.pdbx_seq_one_letter_code
_entity_poly.pdbx_strand_id
1 'polypeptide(L)'
;MRNVIKRIRTHLIFAVLSLVSIGSTHADTYLMARLPDPESGLTKAETDALEAKATAGDWEIKQYFAIAYLHEYLSFFSRNQGCKTLKHGKYCYALAEHPKAGRKFLEEILELDGKGPVYPTDLAAFQAQFAWYWVTAARLDGYDPESATCRNAVRYYEKAIENERGIWNGKSCTAREMASLARLGLCLPKDEQKASVWGKMSWGCPQH
;
A
#
# COMPACT_ATOMS: atom_id res chain seq x y z
N MET A 1 13.55 36.95 6.93
CA MET A 1 12.56 36.52 5.91
C MET A 1 12.85 35.16 5.26
N ARG A 2 14.10 34.80 4.92
CA ARG A 2 14.45 33.46 4.33
C ARG A 2 14.00 32.25 5.18
N ASN A 3 14.10 32.33 6.51
CA ASN A 3 13.71 31.21 7.40
C ASN A 3 12.19 31.00 7.51
N VAL A 4 11.39 32.04 7.30
CA VAL A 4 9.91 31.96 7.33
C VAL A 4 9.39 31.29 6.06
N ILE A 5 9.97 31.62 4.90
CA ILE A 5 9.63 31.01 3.60
C ILE A 5 9.99 29.52 3.57
N LYS A 6 11.13 29.13 4.17
CA LYS A 6 11.50 27.71 4.32
C LYS A 6 10.48 26.94 5.19
N ARG A 7 10.09 27.50 6.35
CA ARG A 7 9.09 26.90 7.24
C ARG A 7 7.73 26.73 6.57
N ILE A 8 7.28 27.75 5.83
CA ILE A 8 6.00 27.71 5.10
C ILE A 8 6.03 26.64 4.01
N ARG A 9 7.13 26.51 3.25
CA ARG A 9 7.30 25.44 2.25
C ARG A 9 7.26 24.04 2.89
N THR A 10 7.93 23.84 4.02
CA THR A 10 7.90 22.55 4.72
C THR A 10 6.49 22.23 5.21
N HIS A 11 5.78 23.19 5.81
CA HIS A 11 4.41 22.98 6.30
C HIS A 11 3.39 22.75 5.17
N LEU A 12 3.52 23.41 4.02
CA LEU A 12 2.69 23.15 2.83
C LEU A 12 2.95 21.76 2.26
N ILE A 13 4.19 21.28 2.23
CA ILE A 13 4.50 19.90 1.82
C ILE A 13 3.85 18.89 2.78
N PHE A 14 3.89 19.14 4.09
CA PHE A 14 3.22 18.30 5.09
C PHE A 14 1.68 18.33 5.00
N ALA A 15 1.08 19.48 4.71
CA ALA A 15 -0.36 19.61 4.51
C ALA A 15 -0.84 18.90 3.22
N VAL A 16 -0.04 18.95 2.14
CA VAL A 16 -0.31 18.20 0.91
C VAL A 16 -0.03 16.70 1.08
N LEU A 17 0.86 16.30 1.99
CA LEU A 17 1.05 14.89 2.36
C LEU A 17 -0.18 14.31 3.09
N SER A 18 -0.88 15.12 3.89
CA SER A 18 -2.02 14.70 4.73
C SER A 18 -3.37 14.69 4.01
N LEU A 19 -3.54 15.46 2.93
CA LEU A 19 -4.79 15.48 2.14
C LEU A 19 -4.98 14.26 1.24
N VAL A 20 -3.92 13.50 0.96
CA VAL A 20 -3.97 12.29 0.12
C VAL A 20 -4.04 11.01 0.99
N SER A 21 -3.87 11.11 2.31
CA SER A 21 -3.67 9.93 3.17
C SER A 21 -4.96 9.20 3.58
N ILE A 22 -6.15 9.73 3.25
CA ILE A 22 -7.40 9.21 3.81
C ILE A 22 -7.80 7.88 3.13
N GLY A 23 -7.38 7.57 1.90
CA GLY A 23 -7.66 6.26 1.31
C GLY A 23 -6.69 5.16 1.76
N SER A 24 -5.39 5.47 1.84
CA SER A 24 -4.31 4.51 2.10
C SER A 24 -4.27 3.94 3.52
N THR A 25 -4.78 4.64 4.53
CA THR A 25 -4.81 4.12 5.91
C THR A 25 -5.74 2.92 6.07
N HIS A 26 -6.69 2.74 5.16
CA HIS A 26 -7.71 1.69 5.23
C HIS A 26 -7.25 0.36 4.64
N ALA A 27 -6.45 0.39 3.57
CA ALA A 27 -5.88 -0.82 2.98
C ALA A 27 -4.91 -1.52 3.94
N ASP A 28 -4.05 -0.76 4.62
CA ASP A 28 -3.15 -1.28 5.66
C ASP A 28 -3.93 -1.89 6.83
N THR A 29 -4.93 -1.19 7.37
CA THR A 29 -5.78 -1.69 8.46
C THR A 29 -6.54 -2.97 8.06
N TYR A 30 -7.08 -3.01 6.83
CA TYR A 30 -7.80 -4.16 6.29
C TYR A 30 -6.90 -5.39 6.12
N LEU A 31 -5.72 -5.20 5.53
CA LEU A 31 -4.73 -6.26 5.35
C LEU A 31 -4.23 -6.77 6.71
N MET A 32 -3.97 -5.87 7.65
CA MET A 32 -3.54 -6.23 9.01
C MET A 32 -4.58 -7.08 9.76
N ALA A 33 -5.89 -6.87 9.51
CA ALA A 33 -6.94 -7.70 10.08
C ALA A 33 -6.92 -9.17 9.58
N ARG A 34 -6.13 -9.49 8.55
CA ARG A 34 -5.95 -10.86 8.07
C ARG A 34 -4.88 -11.64 8.82
N LEU A 35 -3.98 -10.97 9.54
CA LEU A 35 -2.94 -11.66 10.27
C LEU A 35 -3.54 -12.42 11.48
N PRO A 36 -3.13 -13.67 11.71
CA PRO A 36 -3.39 -14.36 12.96
C PRO A 36 -2.90 -13.54 14.16
N ASP A 37 -3.67 -13.58 15.25
CA ASP A 37 -3.35 -12.86 16.48
C ASP A 37 -3.13 -13.79 17.70
N PRO A 38 -2.12 -14.67 17.68
CA PRO A 38 -1.76 -15.45 18.86
C PRO A 38 -1.05 -14.58 19.91
N GLU A 39 -1.55 -14.59 21.15
CA GLU A 39 -0.97 -13.85 22.27
C GLU A 39 0.51 -14.23 22.57
N SER A 40 0.90 -15.46 22.23
CA SER A 40 2.25 -15.98 22.44
C SER A 40 3.28 -15.48 21.42
N GLY A 41 2.84 -14.98 20.26
CA GLY A 41 3.72 -14.79 19.10
C GLY A 41 4.19 -16.12 18.50
N LEU A 42 5.26 -16.06 17.71
CA LEU A 42 5.90 -17.22 17.08
C LEU A 42 7.34 -17.38 17.57
N THR A 43 7.75 -18.63 17.76
CA THR A 43 9.16 -18.99 17.88
C THR A 43 9.84 -18.95 16.51
N LYS A 44 11.18 -18.85 16.50
CA LYS A 44 11.95 -18.89 15.26
C LYS A 44 11.68 -20.14 14.41
N ALA A 45 11.58 -21.31 15.04
CA ALA A 45 11.32 -22.56 14.32
C ALA A 45 9.93 -22.57 13.66
N GLU A 46 8.93 -21.98 14.31
CA GLU A 46 7.58 -21.83 13.73
C GLU A 46 7.59 -20.84 12.56
N THR A 47 8.29 -19.70 12.69
CA THR A 47 8.43 -18.73 11.60
C THR A 47 9.19 -19.32 10.41
N ASP A 48 10.30 -20.04 10.63
CA ASP A 48 11.06 -20.72 9.59
C ASP A 48 10.20 -21.76 8.85
N ALA A 49 9.37 -22.51 9.60
CA ALA A 49 8.43 -23.47 9.01
C ALA A 49 7.33 -22.79 8.16
N LEU A 50 6.84 -21.63 8.60
CA LEU A 50 5.91 -20.82 7.81
C LEU A 50 6.59 -20.29 6.53
N GLU A 51 7.81 -19.79 6.61
CA GLU A 51 8.55 -19.34 5.42
C GLU A 51 8.75 -20.48 4.41
N ALA A 52 9.06 -21.69 4.89
CA ALA A 52 9.20 -22.87 4.04
C ALA A 52 7.88 -23.22 3.32
N LYS A 53 6.74 -23.18 4.03
CA LYS A 53 5.41 -23.39 3.43
C LYS A 53 5.06 -22.32 2.40
N ALA A 54 5.31 -21.05 2.71
CA ALA A 54 5.12 -19.95 1.78
C ALA A 54 5.97 -20.14 0.53
N THR A 55 7.24 -20.50 0.69
CA THR A 55 8.16 -20.80 -0.43
C THR A 55 7.66 -21.97 -1.28
N ALA A 56 7.05 -22.98 -0.68
CA ALA A 56 6.47 -24.13 -1.38
C ALA A 56 5.14 -23.82 -2.11
N GLY A 57 4.61 -22.61 -1.98
CA GLY A 57 3.42 -22.15 -2.70
C GLY A 57 2.17 -21.94 -1.85
N ASP A 58 2.29 -21.93 -0.51
CA ASP A 58 1.18 -21.53 0.36
C ASP A 58 0.92 -20.02 0.27
N TRP A 59 -0.11 -19.65 -0.49
CA TRP A 59 -0.42 -18.24 -0.80
C TRP A 59 -1.02 -17.46 0.36
N GLU A 60 -1.63 -18.13 1.33
CA GLU A 60 -2.12 -17.45 2.54
C GLU A 60 -0.93 -17.03 3.40
N ILE A 61 0.03 -17.94 3.60
CA ILE A 61 1.24 -17.62 4.38
C ILE A 61 2.10 -16.58 3.64
N LYS A 62 2.19 -16.64 2.30
CA LYS A 62 2.83 -15.56 1.50
C LYS A 62 2.23 -14.20 1.79
N GLN A 63 0.89 -14.11 1.83
CA GLN A 63 0.20 -12.87 2.16
C GLN A 63 0.57 -12.39 3.56
N TYR A 64 0.64 -13.27 4.56
CA TYR A 64 1.02 -12.86 5.92
C TYR A 64 2.42 -12.21 5.98
N PHE A 65 3.41 -12.82 5.33
CA PHE A 65 4.75 -12.23 5.25
C PHE A 65 4.75 -10.91 4.45
N ALA A 66 3.97 -10.81 3.38
CA ALA A 66 3.85 -9.58 2.59
C ALA A 66 3.18 -8.44 3.38
N ILE A 67 2.15 -8.73 4.17
CA ILE A 67 1.45 -7.78 5.06
C ILE A 67 2.41 -7.28 6.13
N ALA A 68 3.08 -8.20 6.83
CA ALA A 68 4.07 -7.85 7.84
C ALA A 68 5.21 -6.98 7.27
N TYR A 69 5.65 -7.29 6.04
CA TYR A 69 6.67 -6.49 5.35
C TYR A 69 6.17 -5.09 4.99
N LEU A 70 4.97 -4.98 4.41
CA LEU A 70 4.35 -3.69 4.09
C LEU A 70 4.23 -2.82 5.33
N HIS A 71 3.76 -3.41 6.43
CA HIS A 71 3.49 -2.69 7.66
C HIS A 71 4.78 -2.25 8.37
N GLU A 72 5.76 -3.14 8.52
CA GLU A 72 7.03 -2.82 9.22
C GLU A 72 7.94 -1.90 8.40
N TYR A 73 8.02 -2.09 7.08
CA TYR A 73 9.06 -1.45 6.26
C TYR A 73 8.55 -0.41 5.27
N LEU A 74 7.27 -0.46 4.87
CA LEU A 74 6.71 0.40 3.83
C LEU A 74 5.64 1.38 4.35
N SER A 75 5.26 1.32 5.63
CA SER A 75 4.37 2.32 6.25
C SER A 75 5.13 3.62 6.54
N PHE A 76 5.16 4.53 5.56
CA PHE A 76 6.02 5.72 5.61
C PHE A 76 5.56 6.81 6.60
N PHE A 77 4.26 6.88 6.93
CA PHE A 77 3.69 7.96 7.75
C PHE A 77 3.74 7.73 9.25
N SER A 78 4.28 6.60 9.68
CA SER A 78 4.21 6.22 11.07
C SER A 78 5.54 5.60 11.50
N ARG A 79 6.45 6.48 11.91
CA ARG A 79 7.51 6.10 12.86
C ARG A 79 6.98 5.40 14.13
N ASN A 80 5.65 5.34 14.31
CA ASN A 80 4.89 4.70 15.37
C ASN A 80 3.80 3.69 14.88
N GLN A 81 3.83 3.14 13.66
CA GLN A 81 2.92 2.05 13.22
C GLN A 81 3.67 0.90 12.53
N GLY A 82 4.80 0.47 13.10
CA GLY A 82 5.38 -0.83 12.75
C GLY A 82 4.66 -1.96 13.47
N CYS A 83 4.97 -3.21 13.14
CA CYS A 83 4.42 -4.38 13.83
C CYS A 83 4.62 -4.28 15.35
N LYS A 84 5.71 -3.66 15.81
CA LYS A 84 6.04 -3.44 17.23
C LYS A 84 5.06 -2.54 17.99
N THR A 85 4.31 -1.70 17.30
CA THR A 85 3.39 -0.72 17.92
C THR A 85 1.95 -1.21 17.99
N LEU A 86 1.67 -2.36 17.38
CA LEU A 86 0.38 -3.00 17.47
C LEU A 86 0.24 -3.65 18.85
N LYS A 87 -0.91 -3.42 19.51
CA LYS A 87 -1.23 -3.97 20.84
C LYS A 87 -1.08 -5.50 20.89
N HIS A 88 -1.33 -6.16 19.76
CA HIS A 88 -1.14 -7.60 19.59
C HIS A 88 -0.28 -7.91 18.35
N GLY A 89 0.86 -7.21 18.22
CA GLY A 89 1.73 -7.27 17.04
C GLY A 89 2.74 -8.41 16.98
N LYS A 90 2.76 -9.34 17.94
CA LYS A 90 3.86 -10.32 18.07
C LYS A 90 4.01 -11.23 16.86
N TYR A 91 2.90 -11.62 16.24
CA TYR A 91 2.90 -12.42 15.02
C TYR A 91 3.42 -11.63 13.82
N CYS A 92 2.88 -10.42 13.58
CA CYS A 92 3.39 -9.48 12.58
C CYS A 92 4.90 -9.27 12.73
N TYR A 93 5.34 -9.02 13.97
CA TYR A 93 6.74 -8.75 14.27
C TYR A 93 7.63 -9.95 13.92
N ALA A 94 7.24 -11.17 14.32
CA ALA A 94 8.01 -12.37 14.01
C ALA A 94 8.15 -12.60 12.50
N LEU A 95 7.09 -12.36 11.72
CA LEU A 95 7.15 -12.45 10.25
C LEU A 95 8.00 -11.32 9.64
N ALA A 96 7.94 -10.11 10.21
CA ALA A 96 8.71 -8.97 9.73
C ALA A 96 10.22 -9.13 9.97
N GLU A 97 10.65 -9.96 10.92
CA GLU A 97 12.08 -10.35 11.08
C GLU A 97 12.65 -11.11 9.87
N HIS A 98 11.81 -11.46 8.89
CA HIS A 98 12.18 -12.10 7.63
C HIS A 98 11.95 -11.17 6.41
N PRO A 99 12.61 -10.00 6.33
CA PRO A 99 12.29 -8.98 5.34
C PRO A 99 12.55 -9.41 3.89
N LYS A 100 13.50 -10.33 3.66
CA LYS A 100 13.78 -10.85 2.32
C LYS A 100 12.62 -11.71 1.79
N ALA A 101 12.07 -12.56 2.65
CA ALA A 101 10.91 -13.39 2.32
C ALA A 101 9.68 -12.52 2.09
N GLY A 102 9.38 -11.61 3.03
CA GLY A 102 8.25 -10.69 2.91
C GLY A 102 8.29 -9.82 1.66
N ARG A 103 9.46 -9.25 1.32
CA ARG A 103 9.64 -8.52 0.07
C ARG A 103 9.40 -9.39 -1.17
N LYS A 104 10.03 -10.57 -1.22
CA LYS A 104 9.90 -11.50 -2.35
C LYS A 104 8.44 -11.89 -2.57
N PHE A 105 7.74 -12.27 -1.51
CA PHE A 105 6.34 -12.68 -1.60
C PHE A 105 5.41 -11.53 -1.96
N LEU A 106 5.69 -10.31 -1.47
CA LEU A 106 4.99 -9.11 -1.90
C LEU A 106 5.16 -8.89 -3.42
N GLU A 107 6.39 -8.94 -3.93
CA GLU A 107 6.66 -8.78 -5.37
C GLU A 107 5.93 -9.84 -6.21
N GLU A 108 5.87 -11.08 -5.76
CA GLU A 108 5.10 -12.15 -6.43
C GLU A 108 3.58 -11.89 -6.41
N ILE A 109 3.03 -11.41 -5.29
CA ILE A 109 1.60 -11.10 -5.16
C ILE A 109 1.22 -9.92 -6.07
N LEU A 110 2.02 -8.86 -6.09
CA LEU A 110 1.76 -7.63 -6.85
C LEU A 110 1.59 -7.90 -8.35
N GLU A 111 2.25 -8.93 -8.86
CA GLU A 111 2.24 -9.29 -10.27
C GLU A 111 1.05 -10.18 -10.69
N LEU A 112 0.19 -10.62 -9.76
CA LEU A 112 -1.03 -11.37 -10.09
C LEU A 112 -2.12 -10.48 -10.76
N ASP A 113 -3.00 -11.11 -11.54
CA ASP A 113 -4.01 -10.44 -12.38
C ASP A 113 -5.46 -10.79 -11.99
N GLY A 114 -5.82 -10.64 -10.71
CA GLY A 114 -7.20 -10.78 -10.19
C GLY A 114 -7.81 -12.18 -10.26
N LYS A 115 -7.17 -13.08 -11.01
CA LYS A 115 -7.50 -14.48 -11.20
C LYS A 115 -6.37 -15.27 -10.57
N GLY A 116 -6.57 -15.77 -9.37
CA GLY A 116 -5.47 -16.42 -8.67
C GLY A 116 -5.80 -16.83 -7.24
N PRO A 117 -4.75 -17.28 -6.53
CA PRO A 117 -4.85 -17.86 -5.19
C PRO A 117 -4.93 -16.80 -4.08
N VAL A 118 -4.84 -15.52 -4.44
CA VAL A 118 -5.01 -14.37 -3.54
C VAL A 118 -6.41 -13.81 -3.77
N TYR A 119 -7.14 -13.50 -2.70
CA TYR A 119 -8.45 -12.88 -2.83
C TYR A 119 -8.34 -11.58 -3.63
N PRO A 120 -9.19 -11.35 -4.64
CA PRO A 120 -9.07 -10.16 -5.49
C PRO A 120 -9.10 -8.84 -4.73
N THR A 121 -9.82 -8.78 -3.60
CA THR A 121 -9.86 -7.61 -2.70
C THR A 121 -8.52 -7.39 -2.00
N ASP A 122 -7.89 -8.46 -1.50
CA ASP A 122 -6.58 -8.39 -0.85
C ASP A 122 -5.52 -7.99 -1.87
N LEU A 123 -5.54 -8.60 -3.07
CA LEU A 123 -4.65 -8.25 -4.18
C LEU A 123 -4.72 -6.76 -4.55
N ALA A 124 -5.94 -6.22 -4.71
CA ALA A 124 -6.11 -4.80 -4.99
C ALA A 124 -5.56 -3.92 -3.86
N ALA A 125 -5.76 -4.31 -2.60
CA ALA A 125 -5.21 -3.60 -1.45
C ALA A 125 -3.67 -3.63 -1.42
N PHE A 126 -3.04 -4.77 -1.70
CA PHE A 126 -1.58 -4.89 -1.81
C PHE A 126 -1.02 -3.94 -2.90
N GLN A 127 -1.62 -3.95 -4.08
CA GLN A 127 -1.22 -3.12 -5.21
C GLN A 127 -1.38 -1.63 -4.92
N ALA A 128 -2.52 -1.22 -4.34
CA ALA A 128 -2.77 0.17 -3.97
C ALA A 128 -1.80 0.66 -2.87
N GLN A 129 -1.56 -0.16 -1.83
CA GLN A 129 -0.66 0.21 -0.73
C GLN A 129 0.79 0.36 -1.21
N PHE A 130 1.25 -0.57 -2.06
CA PHE A 130 2.60 -0.51 -2.61
C PHE A 130 2.78 0.68 -3.58
N ALA A 131 1.76 0.97 -4.40
CA ALA A 131 1.75 2.14 -5.26
C ALA A 131 1.89 3.44 -4.46
N TRP A 132 1.15 3.56 -3.36
CA TRP A 132 1.21 4.72 -2.47
C TRP A 132 2.60 4.93 -1.86
N TYR A 133 3.24 3.83 -1.43
CA TYR A 133 4.62 3.87 -0.93
C TYR A 133 5.56 4.46 -1.97
N TRP A 134 5.47 4.04 -3.23
CA TRP A 134 6.31 4.55 -4.32
C TRP A 134 6.04 6.00 -4.68
N VAL A 135 4.78 6.46 -4.69
CA VAL A 135 4.48 7.90 -4.84
C VAL A 135 5.17 8.69 -3.72
N THR A 136 5.09 8.20 -2.48
CA THR A 136 5.69 8.86 -1.33
C THR A 136 7.21 8.88 -1.42
N ALA A 137 7.83 7.77 -1.79
CA ALA A 137 9.28 7.67 -1.99
C ALA A 137 9.76 8.65 -3.08
N ALA A 138 9.08 8.70 -4.23
CA ALA A 138 9.40 9.62 -5.31
C ALA A 138 9.34 11.09 -4.86
N ARG A 139 8.39 11.46 -4.00
CA ARG A 139 8.27 12.82 -3.47
C ARG A 139 9.45 13.23 -2.58
N LEU A 140 10.09 12.27 -1.93
CA LEU A 140 11.22 12.54 -1.02
C LEU A 140 12.55 12.55 -1.77
N ASP A 141 12.66 11.75 -2.82
CA ASP A 141 13.87 11.62 -3.63
C ASP A 141 13.83 12.51 -4.87
N GLY A 142 13.81 13.82 -4.66
CA GLY A 142 13.98 14.81 -5.74
C GLY A 142 12.82 14.96 -6.74
N TYR A 143 11.78 14.13 -6.64
CA TYR A 143 10.56 14.08 -7.47
C TYR A 143 10.78 14.30 -8.97
N ASP A 144 10.81 13.20 -9.71
CA ASP A 144 10.71 13.17 -11.17
C ASP A 144 9.43 12.40 -11.57
N PRO A 145 8.44 13.06 -12.20
CA PRO A 145 7.21 12.41 -12.64
C PRO A 145 7.45 11.32 -13.70
N GLU A 146 8.56 11.41 -14.44
CA GLU A 146 8.98 10.43 -15.44
C GLU A 146 9.95 9.39 -14.86
N SER A 147 10.16 9.36 -13.54
CA SER A 147 10.97 8.34 -12.92
C SER A 147 10.34 6.95 -13.07
N ALA A 148 11.20 5.93 -13.04
CA ALA A 148 10.73 4.54 -12.99
C ALA A 148 9.76 4.35 -11.82
N THR A 149 10.06 4.90 -10.64
CA THR A 149 9.22 4.86 -9.43
C THR A 149 7.82 5.40 -9.67
N CYS A 150 7.67 6.53 -10.35
CA CYS A 150 6.35 7.10 -10.63
C CYS A 150 5.54 6.26 -11.61
N ARG A 151 6.15 5.81 -12.72
CA ARG A 151 5.47 4.92 -13.69
C ARG A 151 4.96 3.64 -13.03
N ASN A 152 5.81 3.10 -12.17
CA ASN A 152 5.56 1.89 -11.43
C ASN A 152 4.43 2.04 -10.40
N ALA A 153 4.37 3.18 -9.70
CA ALA A 153 3.25 3.50 -8.81
C ALA A 153 1.92 3.58 -9.58
N VAL A 154 1.91 4.28 -10.71
CA VAL A 154 0.73 4.39 -11.59
C VAL A 154 0.26 3.02 -12.06
N ARG A 155 1.18 2.18 -12.56
CA ARG A 155 0.90 0.81 -13.00
C ARG A 155 0.18 0.00 -11.92
N TYR A 156 0.66 0.04 -10.68
CA TYR A 156 0.03 -0.73 -9.60
C TYR A 156 -1.32 -0.16 -9.16
N TYR A 157 -1.51 1.16 -9.21
CA TYR A 157 -2.84 1.73 -9.04
C TYR A 157 -3.82 1.29 -10.15
N GLU A 158 -3.37 1.23 -11.40
CA GLU A 158 -4.19 0.75 -12.51
C GLU A 158 -4.59 -0.73 -12.32
N LYS A 159 -3.65 -1.61 -11.95
CA LYS A 159 -3.95 -3.01 -11.62
C LYS A 159 -4.96 -3.13 -10.48
N ALA A 160 -4.79 -2.36 -9.40
CA ALA A 160 -5.71 -2.35 -8.28
C ALA A 160 -7.13 -1.91 -8.70
N ILE A 161 -7.24 -0.88 -9.53
CA ILE A 161 -8.52 -0.41 -10.08
C ILE A 161 -9.18 -1.49 -10.94
N GLU A 162 -8.44 -2.15 -11.82
CA GLU A 162 -8.98 -3.22 -12.66
C GLU A 162 -9.52 -4.38 -11.82
N ASN A 163 -8.78 -4.78 -10.79
CA ASN A 163 -9.19 -5.80 -9.84
C ASN A 163 -10.46 -5.40 -9.08
N GLU A 164 -10.52 -4.21 -8.51
CA GLU A 164 -11.71 -3.70 -7.81
C GLU A 164 -12.93 -3.62 -8.72
N ARG A 165 -12.76 -3.15 -9.96
CA ARG A 165 -13.86 -3.02 -10.92
C ARG A 165 -14.48 -4.36 -11.28
N GLY A 166 -13.68 -5.43 -11.34
CA GLY A 166 -14.16 -6.79 -11.54
C GLY A 166 -14.99 -7.32 -10.37
N ILE A 167 -14.79 -6.77 -9.17
CA ILE A 167 -15.46 -7.19 -7.94
C ILE A 167 -16.69 -6.29 -7.67
N TRP A 168 -16.61 -4.97 -7.93
CA TRP A 168 -17.54 -3.94 -7.43
C TRP A 168 -18.41 -3.34 -8.54
N ASN A 169 -18.88 -4.17 -9.48
CA ASN A 169 -19.76 -3.75 -10.59
C ASN A 169 -19.22 -2.51 -11.36
N GLY A 170 -17.92 -2.51 -11.65
CA GLY A 170 -17.26 -1.43 -12.38
C GLY A 170 -16.84 -0.21 -11.53
N LYS A 171 -17.00 -0.26 -10.20
CA LYS A 171 -16.54 0.77 -9.26
C LYS A 171 -15.15 0.45 -8.69
N SER A 172 -14.45 1.47 -8.20
CA SER A 172 -13.14 1.32 -7.56
C SER A 172 -12.86 2.44 -6.56
N CYS A 173 -12.48 2.08 -5.34
CA CYS A 173 -12.11 3.04 -4.30
C CYS A 173 -10.69 3.54 -4.51
N THR A 174 -9.84 2.67 -5.03
CA THR A 174 -8.47 3.02 -5.43
C THR A 174 -8.45 4.09 -6.53
N ALA A 175 -9.50 4.19 -7.37
CA ALA A 175 -9.62 5.26 -8.36
C ALA A 175 -9.66 6.67 -7.74
N ARG A 176 -10.07 6.81 -6.48
CA ARG A 176 -10.01 8.11 -5.77
C ARG A 176 -8.57 8.60 -5.62
N GLU A 177 -7.63 7.70 -5.38
CA GLU A 177 -6.21 8.05 -5.25
C GLU A 177 -5.64 8.47 -6.61
N MET A 178 -5.95 7.74 -7.68
CA MET A 178 -5.57 8.15 -9.05
C MET A 178 -6.16 9.52 -9.43
N ALA A 179 -7.39 9.82 -9.01
CA ALA A 179 -7.97 11.14 -9.20
C ALA A 179 -7.16 12.23 -8.46
N SER A 180 -6.74 11.98 -7.22
CA SER A 180 -5.90 12.90 -6.46
C SER A 180 -4.53 13.10 -7.11
N LEU A 181 -3.90 12.02 -7.59
CA LEU A 181 -2.63 12.08 -8.31
C LEU A 181 -2.72 12.98 -9.56
N ALA A 182 -3.77 12.82 -10.38
CA ALA A 182 -4.00 13.69 -11.54
C ALA A 182 -4.35 15.15 -11.19
N ARG A 183 -5.10 15.43 -10.11
CA ARG A 183 -5.35 16.83 -9.71
C ARG A 183 -4.07 17.54 -9.26
N LEU A 184 -3.22 16.81 -8.55
CA LEU A 184 -2.03 17.36 -7.92
C LEU A 184 -0.80 17.32 -8.85
N GLY A 185 -0.87 16.57 -9.95
CA GLY A 185 0.27 16.35 -10.84
C GLY A 185 1.36 15.49 -10.18
N LEU A 186 0.96 14.45 -9.43
CA LEU A 186 1.84 13.55 -8.68
C LEU A 186 1.97 12.20 -9.40
N CYS A 187 3.16 11.89 -9.91
CA CYS A 187 3.45 10.74 -10.78
C CYS A 187 2.56 10.61 -12.03
N LEU A 188 1.70 11.59 -12.27
CA LEU A 188 0.85 11.78 -13.43
C LEU A 188 0.90 13.28 -13.80
N PRO A 189 0.78 13.64 -15.08
CA PRO A 189 0.55 15.02 -15.47
C PRO A 189 -0.70 15.59 -14.81
N LYS A 190 -0.66 16.89 -14.46
CA LYS A 190 -1.82 17.57 -13.89
C LYS A 190 -2.95 17.63 -14.92
N ASP A 191 -4.08 16.99 -14.63
CA ASP A 191 -5.21 16.85 -15.57
C ASP A 191 -6.55 16.71 -14.81
N GLU A 192 -7.32 17.80 -14.76
CA GLU A 192 -8.63 17.84 -14.09
C GLU A 192 -9.68 16.96 -14.79
N GLN A 193 -9.56 16.74 -16.10
CA GLN A 193 -10.50 15.91 -16.85
C GLN A 193 -10.28 14.43 -16.48
N LYS A 194 -9.03 13.96 -16.49
CA LYS A 194 -8.69 12.61 -16.02
C LYS A 194 -9.06 12.41 -14.55
N ALA A 195 -8.79 13.40 -13.70
CA ALA A 195 -9.19 13.35 -12.31
C ALA A 195 -10.72 13.22 -12.13
N SER A 196 -11.52 13.89 -12.97
CA SER A 196 -12.97 13.75 -12.96
C SER A 196 -13.42 12.35 -13.37
N VAL A 197 -12.79 11.75 -14.38
CA VAL A 197 -13.10 10.38 -14.85
C VAL A 197 -12.86 9.35 -13.74
N TRP A 198 -11.67 9.34 -13.13
CA TRP A 198 -11.39 8.47 -11.99
C TRP A 198 -12.25 8.78 -10.78
N GLY A 199 -12.50 10.07 -10.53
CA GLY A 199 -13.37 10.52 -9.46
C GLY A 199 -14.80 9.98 -9.56
N LYS A 200 -15.33 9.73 -10.78
CA LYS A 200 -16.64 9.10 -10.99
C LYS A 200 -16.62 7.60 -10.70
N MET A 201 -15.49 6.92 -10.94
CA MET A 201 -15.34 5.48 -10.68
C MET A 201 -15.37 5.14 -9.18
N SER A 202 -15.04 6.09 -8.31
CA SER A 202 -15.08 5.92 -6.85
C SER A 202 -16.44 6.18 -6.20
N TRP A 203 -17.50 6.49 -6.98
CA TRP A 203 -18.81 6.81 -6.42
C TRP A 203 -19.50 5.56 -5.84
N GLY A 204 -19.86 5.63 -4.56
CA GLY A 204 -20.53 4.54 -3.85
C GLY A 204 -19.58 3.48 -3.33
N CYS A 205 -18.28 3.78 -3.24
CA CYS A 205 -17.41 3.10 -2.29
C CYS A 205 -17.92 3.36 -0.87
N PRO A 206 -17.92 2.37 0.03
CA PRO A 206 -18.21 2.60 1.43
C PRO A 206 -17.29 3.72 1.94
N GLN A 207 -17.89 4.73 2.54
CA GLN A 207 -17.14 5.58 3.45
C GLN A 207 -17.04 4.79 4.75
N HIS A 208 -15.84 4.33 5.06
CA HIS A 208 -15.52 3.77 6.37
C HIS A 208 -14.56 4.73 7.04
#